data_AF-A0A961FKM9-F1
#
_entry.id   AF-A0A961FKM9-F1
#
_cell.length_a   1.000
_cell.length_b   1.000
_cell.length_c   1.000
_cell.angle_alpha   90.00
_cell.angle_beta   90.00
_cell.angle_gamma   90.00
#
_symmetry.space_group_name_H-M   'P 1'
#
loop_
_entity.id
_entity.type
_entity.pdbx_description
1 polymer ?
#
loop_
_entity_poly.entity_id
_entity_poly.type
_entity_poly.pdbx_seq_one_letter_code
_entity_poly.pdbx_strand_id
1 'polypeptide(L)'
;DPAKTKPTDPSKTKGEDPAKTKPTDPSKTKGEDPAKTKPTDPSKTKGEDPAKTKPSEPDKSKSDQAGKDSGKDPSKSDASKDGEKPEEKTYRNRDQKTTDYKKANLSPQEMAKITAGMPKVNILGMQAIANKHNVMVLVRPTSKECQRWLLSGKAVPKPVTVKNKTINKLDIMLGAKPGHLGLVGHFDPKKPERKNFPKMSDADFASLEKRYQQRYDEYRNQGVHLAHNKDVVEKGGILFAKVWDEKHEKFELKPITGDHDLFDIRTKDGGPVDPATKDAISQEMAQFGVSHDCHMNWNYDHLSKEVPKGQKDSDFKISQGIDKTILGSHRETAGTNPDGTPKAGEPLITISANEPMGAAWFDGDLPEGDD
;
A
#
# COMPACT_ATOMS: atom_id res chain seq x y z
N ASP A 1 23.05 1.17 70.37
CA ASP A 1 22.12 2.29 70.17
C ASP A 1 22.85 3.40 69.42
N PRO A 2 22.57 3.62 68.13
CA PRO A 2 23.38 4.49 67.28
C PRO A 2 22.99 5.96 67.42
N ALA A 3 24.01 6.81 67.60
CA ALA A 3 23.87 8.27 67.62
C ALA A 3 23.64 8.82 66.20
N LYS A 4 22.65 9.71 66.10
CA LYS A 4 22.23 10.44 64.90
C LYS A 4 23.35 11.36 64.39
N THR A 5 23.70 11.25 63.12
CA THR A 5 24.47 12.26 62.39
C THR A 5 23.57 13.00 61.39
N LYS A 6 23.65 14.34 61.45
CA LYS A 6 22.95 15.34 60.64
C LYS A 6 23.72 15.56 59.33
N PRO A 7 23.06 15.85 58.19
CA PRO A 7 23.75 15.99 56.91
C PRO A 7 24.53 17.31 56.80
N THR A 8 25.76 17.20 56.30
CA THR A 8 26.64 18.29 55.88
C THR A 8 26.45 18.61 54.40
N ASP A 9 26.29 19.89 54.10
CA ASP A 9 26.26 20.50 52.76
C ASP A 9 27.68 20.66 52.19
N PRO A 10 27.94 20.33 50.92
CA PRO A 10 29.12 20.83 50.23
C PRO A 10 28.79 21.72 49.02
N SER A 11 29.18 22.99 49.20
CA SER A 11 29.97 23.83 48.29
C SER A 11 29.46 24.17 46.89
N LYS A 12 29.22 25.47 46.70
CA LYS A 12 29.25 26.19 45.42
C LYS A 12 30.64 26.11 44.78
N THR A 13 30.69 25.71 43.52
CA THR A 13 31.83 25.92 42.62
C THR A 13 31.36 26.68 41.39
N LYS A 14 32.16 27.66 40.97
CA LYS A 14 31.93 28.63 39.90
C LYS A 14 32.81 28.26 38.70
N GLY A 15 32.27 28.37 37.48
CA GLY A 15 32.98 28.26 36.19
C GLY A 15 32.12 27.49 35.19
N GLU A 16 32.04 27.78 33.90
CA GLU A 16 32.58 28.80 32.99
C GLU A 16 31.63 28.83 31.77
N ASP A 17 31.52 29.98 31.11
CA ASP A 17 30.61 30.22 29.97
C ASP A 17 31.37 29.97 28.65
N PRO A 18 30.95 29.05 27.76
CA PRO A 18 31.54 28.96 26.43
C PRO A 18 30.70 29.68 25.37
N ALA A 19 31.24 30.84 24.98
CA ALA A 19 31.36 31.39 23.63
C ALA A 19 30.13 31.37 22.69
N LYS A 20 29.56 32.57 22.49
CA LYS A 20 28.77 32.93 21.31
C LYS A 20 29.62 32.84 20.04
N THR A 21 29.35 31.88 19.17
CA THR A 21 29.79 31.90 17.77
C THR A 21 28.80 32.70 16.93
N LYS A 22 29.31 33.76 16.30
CA LYS A 22 28.62 34.61 15.33
C LYS A 22 28.55 33.87 13.99
N PRO A 23 27.40 33.75 13.32
CA PRO A 23 27.38 33.20 11.97
C PRO A 23 28.02 34.21 11.00
N THR A 24 29.06 33.75 10.31
CA THR A 24 29.66 34.39 9.14
C THR A 24 28.77 34.17 7.91
N ASP A 25 28.51 35.27 7.20
CA ASP A 25 27.76 35.36 5.95
C ASP A 25 28.53 34.69 4.79
N PRO A 26 27.96 33.71 4.06
CA PRO A 26 28.50 33.29 2.78
C PRO A 26 28.01 34.22 1.67
N SER A 27 28.96 35.03 1.22
CA SER A 27 29.03 35.79 -0.03
C SER A 27 28.17 35.25 -1.19
N LYS A 28 27.48 36.20 -1.83
CA LYS A 28 26.91 36.12 -3.18
C LYS A 28 27.92 35.52 -4.17
N THR A 29 27.60 34.36 -4.74
CA THR A 29 28.15 33.91 -6.02
C THR A 29 27.07 33.93 -7.08
N LYS A 30 27.43 34.55 -8.19
CA LYS A 30 26.66 34.85 -9.40
C LYS A 30 26.26 33.55 -10.10
N GLY A 31 25.01 33.46 -10.55
CA GLY A 31 24.48 32.28 -11.22
C GLY A 31 25.14 32.02 -12.58
N GLU A 32 25.41 30.74 -12.84
CA GLU A 32 25.59 30.21 -14.19
C GLU A 32 24.38 29.32 -14.53
N ASP A 33 23.90 29.52 -15.76
CA ASP A 33 22.68 28.99 -16.35
C ASP A 33 22.83 27.50 -16.71
N PRO A 34 21.96 26.57 -16.25
CA PRO A 34 22.02 25.20 -16.75
C PRO A 34 21.29 25.09 -18.09
N ALA A 35 22.08 24.71 -19.10
CA ALA A 35 21.69 24.47 -20.48
C ALA A 35 20.40 23.65 -20.63
N LYS A 36 19.53 24.14 -21.52
CA LYS A 36 18.36 23.43 -22.05
C LYS A 36 18.77 22.11 -22.68
N THR A 37 18.45 20.98 -22.05
CA THR A 37 18.38 19.69 -22.74
C THR A 37 16.99 19.47 -23.30
N LYS A 38 16.93 19.40 -24.63
CA LYS A 38 15.76 19.15 -25.46
C LYS A 38 15.29 17.71 -25.27
N PRO A 39 14.01 17.42 -24.97
CA PRO A 39 13.50 16.06 -25.05
C PRO A 39 13.41 15.62 -26.51
N THR A 40 13.97 14.45 -26.79
CA THR A 40 13.83 13.71 -28.05
C THR A 40 12.42 13.14 -28.19
N ASP A 41 11.84 13.40 -29.36
CA ASP A 41 10.49 13.08 -29.82
C ASP A 41 10.31 11.56 -30.07
N PRO A 42 9.34 10.87 -29.44
CA PRO A 42 8.83 9.61 -29.97
C PRO A 42 7.70 9.90 -30.98
N SER A 43 8.09 9.79 -32.25
CA SER A 43 7.26 9.50 -33.44
C SER A 43 5.75 9.69 -33.32
N LYS A 44 5.27 10.75 -33.99
CA LYS A 44 3.90 10.96 -34.44
C LYS A 44 3.30 9.72 -35.11
N THR A 45 2.16 9.25 -34.61
CA THR A 45 1.12 8.65 -35.42
C THR A 45 -0.18 9.42 -35.23
N LYS A 46 -0.71 9.85 -36.37
CA LYS A 46 -1.85 10.76 -36.55
C LYS A 46 -3.15 10.01 -36.27
N GLY A 47 -4.05 10.62 -35.52
CA GLY A 47 -5.39 10.10 -35.30
C GLY A 47 -6.27 10.18 -36.56
N GLU A 48 -7.15 9.21 -36.71
CA GLU A 48 -8.37 9.31 -37.52
C GLU A 48 -9.58 8.85 -36.68
N ASP A 49 -10.70 9.53 -36.90
CA ASP A 49 -11.98 9.52 -36.18
C ASP A 49 -12.67 8.14 -36.09
N PRO A 50 -13.56 7.91 -35.10
CA PRO A 50 -14.30 6.66 -34.98
C PRO A 50 -15.48 6.62 -35.95
N ALA A 51 -15.47 5.64 -36.86
CA ALA A 51 -16.62 5.29 -37.66
C ALA A 51 -17.71 4.65 -36.79
N LYS A 52 -18.89 5.25 -36.83
CA LYS A 52 -20.15 4.76 -36.25
C LYS A 52 -20.47 3.37 -36.80
N THR A 53 -20.70 2.40 -35.91
CA THR A 53 -21.48 1.20 -36.23
C THR A 53 -22.65 1.08 -35.25
N LYS A 54 -23.84 0.96 -35.83
CA LYS A 54 -25.15 0.81 -35.17
C LYS A 54 -25.39 -0.67 -34.89
N PRO A 55 -26.07 -1.05 -33.80
CA PRO A 55 -26.24 -2.45 -33.41
C PRO A 55 -27.30 -3.17 -34.26
N SER A 56 -27.09 -4.47 -34.49
CA SER A 56 -28.10 -5.43 -34.92
C SER A 56 -28.36 -6.44 -33.80
N GLU A 57 -29.62 -6.54 -33.40
CA GLU A 57 -30.19 -7.46 -32.41
C GLU A 57 -30.38 -8.90 -32.96
N PRO A 58 -30.76 -9.89 -32.10
CA PRO A 58 -30.30 -11.27 -32.20
C PRO A 58 -31.31 -12.25 -32.81
N ASP A 59 -30.81 -13.39 -33.30
CA ASP A 59 -31.64 -14.56 -33.60
C ASP A 59 -31.36 -15.76 -32.69
N LYS A 60 -32.45 -16.36 -32.25
CA LYS A 60 -32.53 -17.56 -31.40
C LYS A 60 -32.55 -18.82 -32.26
N SER A 61 -31.84 -19.86 -31.85
CA SER A 61 -32.32 -21.25 -31.99
C SER A 61 -31.63 -22.20 -31.02
N LYS A 62 -32.42 -23.02 -30.35
CA LYS A 62 -32.05 -24.14 -29.47
C LYS A 62 -31.73 -25.40 -30.29
N SER A 63 -30.82 -26.27 -29.81
CA SER A 63 -31.10 -27.70 -29.47
C SER A 63 -29.83 -28.55 -29.28
N ASP A 64 -29.73 -29.16 -28.10
CA ASP A 64 -29.41 -30.57 -27.74
C ASP A 64 -28.12 -31.34 -28.16
N GLN A 65 -27.49 -31.86 -27.10
CA GLN A 65 -26.88 -33.18 -26.82
C GLN A 65 -25.66 -33.76 -27.59
N ALA A 66 -24.59 -33.92 -26.79
CA ALA A 66 -23.80 -35.13 -26.49
C ALA A 66 -23.16 -35.99 -27.60
N GLY A 67 -21.84 -36.18 -27.49
CA GLY A 67 -21.11 -37.30 -28.10
C GLY A 67 -19.58 -37.17 -28.03
N LYS A 68 -18.92 -38.02 -27.23
CA LYS A 68 -17.47 -38.27 -27.24
C LYS A 68 -17.04 -38.93 -28.56
N ASP A 69 -15.89 -38.56 -29.13
CA ASP A 69 -14.76 -39.47 -29.33
C ASP A 69 -13.48 -38.72 -29.77
N SER A 70 -12.38 -39.39 -29.50
CA SER A 70 -10.95 -39.16 -29.67
C SER A 70 -10.43 -38.93 -31.10
N GLY A 71 -9.24 -38.31 -31.17
CA GLY A 71 -8.19 -38.77 -32.09
C GLY A 71 -7.77 -37.85 -33.24
N LYS A 72 -6.69 -37.10 -32.98
CA LYS A 72 -5.53 -36.85 -33.88
C LYS A 72 -5.59 -35.74 -34.94
N ASP A 73 -4.61 -34.84 -34.78
CA ASP A 73 -4.13 -33.73 -35.61
C ASP A 73 -3.92 -34.07 -37.10
N PRO A 74 -4.12 -33.10 -38.02
CA PRO A 74 -2.95 -32.56 -38.70
C PRO A 74 -2.96 -31.03 -38.97
N SER A 75 -1.88 -30.39 -38.51
CA SER A 75 -1.02 -29.41 -39.19
C SER A 75 -1.62 -28.14 -39.82
N LYS A 76 -1.22 -27.01 -39.22
CA LYS A 76 -0.78 -25.72 -39.80
C LYS A 76 -1.62 -25.09 -40.91
N SER A 77 -2.22 -23.94 -40.58
CA SER A 77 -2.22 -22.77 -41.46
C SER A 77 -2.03 -21.49 -40.64
N ASP A 78 -1.13 -20.65 -41.16
CA ASP A 78 -0.75 -19.36 -40.64
C ASP A 78 -1.91 -18.35 -40.66
N ALA A 79 -2.09 -17.63 -39.55
CA ALA A 79 -2.75 -16.34 -39.55
C ALA A 79 -2.17 -15.51 -38.40
N SER A 80 -1.20 -14.68 -38.76
CA SER A 80 -0.68 -13.56 -37.99
C SER A 80 -1.83 -12.64 -37.56
N LYS A 81 -2.14 -12.67 -36.27
CA LYS A 81 -2.74 -11.55 -35.55
C LYS A 81 -1.73 -11.16 -34.49
N ASP A 82 -1.11 -10.01 -34.65
CA ASP A 82 -0.42 -9.29 -33.59
C ASP A 82 -1.45 -8.85 -32.56
N GLY A 83 -2.00 -9.81 -31.82
CA GLY A 83 -2.50 -9.58 -30.48
C GLY A 83 -1.27 -9.62 -29.60
N GLU A 84 -1.00 -8.53 -28.90
CA GLU A 84 -0.05 -8.49 -27.80
C GLU A 84 -0.37 -9.69 -26.88
N LYS A 85 0.48 -10.71 -26.92
CA LYS A 85 0.33 -11.91 -26.10
C LYS A 85 0.34 -11.42 -24.65
N PRO A 86 -0.61 -11.79 -23.79
CA PRO A 86 -0.58 -11.36 -22.40
C PRO A 86 0.80 -11.67 -21.83
N GLU A 87 1.49 -10.67 -21.28
CA GLU A 87 2.76 -10.89 -20.61
C GLU A 87 2.55 -11.99 -19.57
N GLU A 88 3.35 -13.06 -19.67
CA GLU A 88 3.26 -14.17 -18.73
C GLU A 88 3.65 -13.65 -17.35
N LYS A 89 2.71 -13.69 -16.40
CA LYS A 89 2.93 -13.18 -15.06
C LYS A 89 3.99 -14.04 -14.38
N THR A 90 5.11 -13.40 -14.02
CA THR A 90 6.21 -14.09 -13.31
C THR A 90 6.06 -13.91 -11.81
N TYR A 91 6.31 -14.97 -11.06
CA TYR A 91 6.21 -14.97 -9.60
C TYR A 91 7.58 -15.18 -8.98
N ARG A 92 7.79 -14.58 -7.81
CA ARG A 92 9.05 -14.75 -7.08
C ARG A 92 9.10 -16.14 -6.49
N ASN A 93 10.22 -16.82 -6.70
CA ASN A 93 10.46 -18.11 -6.06
C ASN A 93 10.96 -17.88 -4.63
N ARG A 94 10.03 -17.74 -3.67
CA ARG A 94 10.34 -17.63 -2.24
C ARG A 94 10.20 -19.00 -1.59
N ASP A 95 11.17 -19.39 -0.77
CA ASP A 95 11.02 -20.56 0.11
C ASP A 95 9.92 -20.25 1.13
N GLN A 96 8.79 -20.93 0.99
CA GLN A 96 7.58 -20.71 1.80
C GLN A 96 7.31 -21.96 2.64
N LYS A 97 7.46 -21.83 3.95
CA LYS A 97 7.35 -22.93 4.92
C LYS A 97 5.98 -22.89 5.58
N THR A 98 5.50 -24.04 6.05
CA THR A 98 4.28 -24.12 6.88
C THR A 98 4.44 -23.35 8.20
N THR A 99 5.68 -23.14 8.65
CA THR A 99 6.04 -22.44 9.88
C THR A 99 6.23 -20.93 9.70
N ASP A 100 6.00 -20.37 8.51
CA ASP A 100 6.17 -18.93 8.24
C ASP A 100 5.21 -18.04 9.07
N TYR A 101 4.20 -18.64 9.71
CA TYR A 101 3.19 -17.92 10.47
C TYR A 101 2.98 -18.55 11.85
N LYS A 102 3.09 -17.72 12.88
CA LYS A 102 2.80 -18.07 14.27
C LYS A 102 1.48 -17.42 14.67
N LYS A 103 0.59 -18.16 15.31
CA LYS A 103 -0.67 -17.61 15.84
C LYS A 103 -0.40 -16.47 16.83
N ALA A 104 -1.09 -15.36 16.65
CA ALA A 104 -1.11 -14.24 17.58
C ALA A 104 -2.36 -14.36 18.47
N ASN A 105 -2.16 -14.59 19.78
CA ASN A 105 -3.25 -14.76 20.74
C ASN A 105 -3.75 -13.40 21.23
N LEU A 106 -4.52 -12.71 20.40
CA LEU A 106 -5.09 -11.41 20.70
C LEU A 106 -6.39 -11.51 21.51
N SER A 107 -6.58 -10.59 22.45
CA SER A 107 -7.87 -10.40 23.11
C SER A 107 -8.95 -9.93 22.12
N PRO A 108 -10.25 -10.07 22.46
CA PRO A 108 -11.33 -9.54 21.63
C PRO A 108 -11.19 -8.04 21.34
N GLN A 109 -10.69 -7.26 22.28
CA GLN A 109 -10.45 -5.82 22.11
C GLN A 109 -9.31 -5.54 21.12
N GLU A 110 -8.25 -6.34 21.14
CA GLU A 110 -7.15 -6.22 20.18
C GLU A 110 -7.59 -6.67 18.78
N MET A 111 -8.34 -7.77 18.68
CA MET A 111 -8.98 -8.20 17.43
C MET A 111 -9.89 -7.11 16.85
N ALA A 112 -10.71 -6.47 17.70
CA ALA A 112 -11.58 -5.36 17.27
C ALA A 112 -10.77 -4.14 16.79
N LYS A 113 -9.59 -3.88 17.36
CA LYS A 113 -8.72 -2.77 16.92
C LYS A 113 -8.14 -3.03 15.53
N ILE A 114 -7.59 -4.22 15.28
CA ILE A 114 -6.94 -4.51 13.99
C ILE A 114 -7.96 -4.68 12.85
N THR A 115 -9.19 -5.09 13.16
CA THR A 115 -10.28 -5.24 12.17
C THR A 115 -11.12 -3.97 12.00
N ALA A 116 -10.82 -2.89 12.74
CA ALA A 116 -11.66 -1.68 12.76
C ALA A 116 -11.77 -0.97 11.40
N GLY A 117 -10.81 -1.16 10.48
CA GLY A 117 -10.87 -0.64 9.12
C GLY A 117 -11.73 -1.45 8.16
N MET A 118 -12.12 -2.66 8.54
CA MET A 118 -12.77 -3.62 7.65
C MET A 118 -14.28 -3.67 7.93
N PRO A 119 -15.14 -3.39 6.93
CA PRO A 119 -16.57 -3.64 7.06
C PRO A 119 -16.85 -5.11 7.36
N LYS A 120 -17.77 -5.39 8.28
CA LYS A 120 -18.16 -6.78 8.62
C LYS A 120 -18.63 -7.56 7.39
N VAL A 121 -19.34 -6.91 6.47
CA VAL A 121 -19.78 -7.54 5.20
C VAL A 121 -18.60 -7.98 4.33
N ASN A 122 -17.52 -7.20 4.27
CA ASN A 122 -16.32 -7.57 3.53
C ASN A 122 -15.61 -8.75 4.20
N ILE A 123 -15.48 -8.75 5.53
CA ILE A 123 -14.90 -9.87 6.30
C ILE A 123 -15.68 -11.16 6.01
N LEU A 124 -17.02 -11.12 6.11
CA LEU A 124 -17.86 -12.28 5.85
C LEU A 124 -17.79 -12.77 4.40
N GLY A 125 -17.69 -11.84 3.44
CA GLY A 125 -17.50 -12.16 2.03
C GLY A 125 -16.17 -12.86 1.76
N MET A 126 -15.07 -12.31 2.29
CA MET A 126 -13.75 -12.94 2.22
C MET A 126 -13.73 -14.29 2.94
N GLN A 127 -14.44 -14.43 4.06
CA GLN A 127 -14.60 -15.70 4.76
C GLN A 127 -15.35 -16.74 3.92
N ALA A 128 -16.38 -16.34 3.19
CA ALA A 128 -17.10 -17.23 2.28
C ALA A 128 -16.20 -17.72 1.13
N ILE A 129 -15.35 -16.84 0.59
CA ILE A 129 -14.35 -17.22 -0.41
C ILE A 129 -13.29 -18.15 0.21
N ALA A 130 -12.79 -17.85 1.41
CA ALA A 130 -11.85 -18.71 2.12
C ALA A 130 -12.43 -20.12 2.34
N ASN A 131 -13.71 -20.21 2.73
CA ASN A 131 -14.43 -21.48 2.88
C ASN A 131 -14.55 -22.23 1.55
N LYS A 132 -14.90 -21.52 0.46
CA LYS A 132 -15.03 -22.11 -0.89
C LYS A 132 -13.74 -22.75 -1.36
N HIS A 133 -12.60 -22.12 -1.10
CA HIS A 133 -11.28 -22.59 -1.55
C HIS A 133 -10.50 -23.40 -0.51
N ASN A 134 -11.05 -23.57 0.70
CA ASN A 134 -10.43 -24.27 1.83
C ASN A 134 -9.02 -23.72 2.18
N VAL A 135 -8.92 -22.39 2.25
CA VAL A 135 -7.68 -21.64 2.50
C VAL A 135 -7.72 -20.83 3.79
N MET A 136 -6.53 -20.44 4.25
CA MET A 136 -6.31 -19.35 5.19
C MET A 136 -5.83 -18.12 4.44
N VAL A 137 -6.49 -16.99 4.66
CA VAL A 137 -6.16 -15.70 4.05
C VAL A 137 -5.58 -14.79 5.13
N LEU A 138 -4.43 -14.19 4.85
CA LEU A 138 -3.76 -13.24 5.73
C LEU A 138 -3.91 -11.83 5.17
N VAL A 139 -4.53 -10.95 5.95
CA VAL A 139 -4.85 -9.57 5.55
C VAL A 139 -4.14 -8.61 6.49
N ARG A 140 -3.55 -7.55 5.94
CA ARG A 140 -2.95 -6.49 6.74
C ARG A 140 -4.05 -5.59 7.31
N PRO A 141 -3.91 -5.05 8.54
CA PRO A 141 -4.91 -4.14 9.09
C PRO A 141 -5.09 -2.87 8.25
N THR A 142 -6.35 -2.51 7.99
CA THR A 142 -6.71 -1.25 7.33
C THR A 142 -7.04 -0.18 8.37
N SER A 143 -6.73 1.08 8.07
CA SER A 143 -7.09 2.22 8.95
C SER A 143 -8.60 2.27 9.21
N LYS A 144 -8.99 2.37 10.50
CA LYS A 144 -10.39 2.43 10.95
C LYS A 144 -11.20 3.55 10.29
N GLU A 145 -10.53 4.63 9.91
CA GLU A 145 -11.14 5.78 9.27
C GLU A 145 -11.72 5.44 7.88
N CYS A 146 -11.22 4.38 7.23
CA CYS A 146 -11.68 3.91 5.92
C CYS A 146 -13.04 3.18 6.00
N GLN A 147 -13.35 2.55 7.14
CA GLN A 147 -14.51 1.66 7.29
C GLN A 147 -15.82 2.36 6.94
N ARG A 148 -16.01 3.61 7.40
CA ARG A 148 -17.24 4.38 7.14
C ARG A 148 -17.47 4.63 5.64
N TRP A 149 -16.39 4.78 4.88
CA TRP A 149 -16.45 5.06 3.46
C TRP A 149 -16.82 3.81 2.68
N LEU A 150 -16.16 2.69 3.00
CA LEU A 150 -16.48 1.38 2.44
C LEU A 150 -17.93 0.97 2.77
N LEU A 151 -18.36 1.10 4.03
CA LEU A 151 -19.74 0.79 4.44
C LEU A 151 -20.79 1.64 3.74
N SER A 152 -20.48 2.91 3.44
CA SER A 152 -21.43 3.81 2.80
C SER A 152 -21.66 3.52 1.32
N GLY A 153 -20.78 2.75 0.67
CA GLY A 153 -20.77 2.55 -0.78
C GLY A 153 -20.46 3.81 -1.60
N LYS A 154 -20.18 4.95 -0.94
CA LYS A 154 -19.87 6.23 -1.59
C LYS A 154 -18.46 6.27 -2.13
N ALA A 155 -17.53 5.58 -1.48
CA ALA A 155 -16.13 5.50 -1.90
C ALA A 155 -15.82 4.14 -2.50
N VAL A 156 -14.78 4.10 -3.32
CA VAL A 156 -14.21 2.85 -3.83
C VAL A 156 -12.88 2.53 -3.15
N PRO A 157 -12.54 1.24 -3.01
CA PRO A 157 -11.20 0.81 -2.64
C PRO A 157 -10.13 1.40 -3.55
N LYS A 158 -8.91 1.49 -3.03
CA LYS A 158 -7.80 2.11 -3.73
C LYS A 158 -7.30 1.23 -4.90
N PRO A 159 -7.36 1.70 -6.15
CA PRO A 159 -6.83 0.94 -7.27
C PRO A 159 -5.29 0.89 -7.22
N VAL A 160 -4.70 -0.17 -7.78
CA VAL A 160 -3.25 -0.40 -7.79
C VAL A 160 -2.43 0.74 -8.40
N THR A 161 -3.04 1.49 -9.33
CA THR A 161 -2.43 2.63 -10.03
C THR A 161 -2.28 3.87 -9.14
N VAL A 162 -2.97 3.91 -8.00
CA VAL A 162 -2.87 5.02 -7.05
C VAL A 162 -1.92 4.62 -5.92
N LYS A 163 -0.87 5.41 -5.72
CA LYS A 163 0.10 5.17 -4.62
C LYS A 163 -0.10 6.11 -3.43
N ASN A 164 -0.84 7.21 -3.61
CA ASN A 164 -1.15 8.18 -2.56
C ASN A 164 -1.72 7.56 -1.28
N LYS A 165 -1.45 8.18 -0.13
CA LYS A 165 -1.89 7.65 1.18
C LYS A 165 -3.24 8.22 1.60
N THR A 166 -3.99 7.43 2.38
CA THR A 166 -5.21 7.90 3.04
C THR A 166 -4.91 9.00 4.06
N ILE A 167 -5.86 9.91 4.22
CA ILE A 167 -5.79 11.06 5.13
C ILE A 167 -5.99 10.57 6.56
N ASN A 168 -5.08 10.95 7.45
CA ASN A 168 -5.15 10.70 8.89
C ASN A 168 -5.28 12.00 9.69
N LYS A 169 -5.28 11.91 11.03
CA LYS A 169 -5.43 13.09 11.91
C LYS A 169 -4.29 14.09 11.81
N LEU A 170 -3.06 13.64 11.56
CA LEU A 170 -1.92 14.53 11.36
C LEU A 170 -2.08 15.31 10.05
N ASP A 171 -2.59 14.69 8.99
CA ASP A 171 -2.85 15.39 7.73
C ASP A 171 -3.84 16.55 7.89
N ILE A 172 -4.82 16.43 8.79
CA ILE A 172 -5.76 17.52 9.10
C ILE A 172 -4.99 18.72 9.68
N MET A 173 -4.03 18.47 10.58
CA MET A 173 -3.16 19.51 11.13
C MET A 173 -2.26 20.14 10.06
N LEU A 174 -1.98 19.40 8.99
CA LEU A 174 -1.21 19.86 7.82
C LEU A 174 -2.08 20.46 6.71
N GLY A 175 -3.37 20.69 6.96
CA GLY A 175 -4.27 21.40 6.03
C GLY A 175 -5.24 20.54 5.24
N ALA A 176 -5.27 19.22 5.45
CA ALA A 176 -6.34 18.38 4.91
C ALA A 176 -7.69 18.70 5.57
N LYS A 177 -8.79 18.55 4.83
CA LYS A 177 -10.14 18.82 5.37
C LYS A 177 -10.55 17.71 6.36
N PRO A 178 -11.14 18.04 7.54
CA PRO A 178 -11.59 17.03 8.50
C PRO A 178 -12.56 16.00 7.91
N GLY A 179 -13.46 16.46 7.03
CA GLY A 179 -14.41 15.58 6.33
C GLY A 179 -13.76 14.54 5.43
N HIS A 180 -12.49 14.69 5.06
CA HIS A 180 -11.76 13.78 4.17
C HIS A 180 -11.00 12.66 4.90
N LEU A 181 -11.06 12.62 6.24
CA LEU A 181 -10.38 11.59 7.03
C LEU A 181 -10.71 10.17 6.51
N GLY A 182 -9.70 9.34 6.22
CA GLY A 182 -9.87 8.01 5.64
C GLY A 182 -9.92 7.94 4.10
N LEU A 183 -10.05 9.06 3.39
CA LEU A 183 -9.97 9.12 1.93
C LEU A 183 -8.53 9.29 1.46
N VAL A 184 -8.23 8.87 0.23
CA VAL A 184 -6.91 9.05 -0.39
C VAL A 184 -6.68 10.52 -0.71
N GLY A 185 -5.64 11.10 -0.10
CA GLY A 185 -5.31 12.51 -0.19
C GLY A 185 -4.26 12.80 -1.26
N HIS A 186 -4.43 13.92 -1.95
CA HIS A 186 -3.40 14.55 -2.76
C HIS A 186 -3.50 16.06 -2.57
N PHE A 187 -2.67 16.61 -1.68
CA PHE A 187 -2.72 18.02 -1.30
C PHE A 187 -1.30 18.51 -0.97
N ASP A 188 -1.05 19.79 -1.21
CA ASP A 188 0.17 20.45 -0.78
C ASP A 188 0.10 20.70 0.74
N PRO A 189 0.93 20.02 1.56
CA PRO A 189 0.81 20.11 3.01
C PRO A 189 1.35 21.44 3.53
N LYS A 190 0.71 21.98 4.56
CA LYS A 190 1.18 23.16 5.28
C LYS A 190 2.31 22.78 6.23
N LYS A 191 3.45 23.45 6.12
CA LYS A 191 4.58 23.24 7.03
C LYS A 191 4.15 23.55 8.48
N PRO A 192 4.30 22.61 9.42
CA PRO A 192 3.98 22.86 10.81
C PRO A 192 5.00 23.81 11.43
N GLU A 193 4.54 24.75 12.26
CA GLU A 193 5.40 25.65 13.03
C GLU A 193 5.13 25.45 14.52
N ARG A 194 6.16 25.25 15.34
CA ARG A 194 5.98 24.84 16.74
C ARG A 194 5.11 25.79 17.57
N LYS A 195 5.19 27.10 17.30
CA LYS A 195 4.36 28.11 17.96
C LYS A 195 2.85 27.89 17.80
N ASN A 196 2.41 27.20 16.73
CA ASN A 196 1.01 26.89 16.47
C ASN A 196 0.51 25.67 17.26
N PHE A 197 1.42 24.92 17.90
CA PHE A 197 1.13 23.70 18.65
C PHE A 197 1.77 23.74 20.05
N PRO A 198 1.47 24.75 20.89
CA PRO A 198 2.15 24.95 22.18
C PRO A 198 1.86 23.83 23.21
N LYS A 199 0.76 23.09 23.03
CA LYS A 199 0.35 21.99 23.92
C LYS A 199 0.75 20.60 23.40
N MET A 200 1.35 20.52 22.22
CA MET A 200 1.81 19.25 21.64
C MET A 200 3.17 18.89 22.24
N SER A 201 3.36 17.61 22.56
CA SER A 201 4.66 17.11 23.03
C SER A 201 5.71 17.20 21.92
N ASP A 202 7.00 17.16 22.28
CA ASP A 202 8.08 17.17 21.29
C ASP A 202 8.03 15.93 20.38
N ALA A 203 7.69 14.77 20.94
CA ALA A 203 7.56 13.53 20.17
C ALA A 203 6.39 13.56 19.18
N ASP A 204 5.24 14.11 19.59
CA ASP A 204 4.08 14.28 18.70
C ASP A 204 4.36 15.30 17.61
N PHE A 205 5.08 16.39 17.93
CA PHE A 205 5.47 17.40 16.95
C PHE A 205 6.47 16.84 15.94
N ALA A 206 7.46 16.06 16.39
CA ALA A 206 8.38 15.36 15.50
C ALA A 206 7.65 14.37 14.58
N SER A 207 6.60 13.72 15.08
CA SER A 207 5.73 12.84 14.26
C SER A 207 4.94 13.63 13.22
N LEU A 208 4.45 14.83 13.56
CA LEU A 208 3.78 15.75 12.64
C LEU A 208 4.74 16.26 11.56
N GLU A 209 5.98 16.62 11.92
CA GLU A 209 7.02 17.03 10.97
C GLU A 209 7.40 15.89 10.02
N LYS A 210 7.55 14.67 10.53
CA LYS A 210 7.78 13.48 9.71
C LYS A 210 6.63 13.25 8.73
N ARG A 211 5.38 13.43 9.17
CA ARG A 211 4.21 13.32 8.29
C ARG A 211 4.15 14.44 7.25
N TYR A 212 4.54 15.66 7.62
CA TYR A 212 4.69 16.77 6.67
C TYR A 212 5.68 16.42 5.57
N GLN A 213 6.89 15.95 5.92
CA GLN A 213 7.90 15.59 4.92
C GLN A 213 7.38 14.50 3.98
N GLN A 214 6.75 13.47 4.53
CA GLN A 214 6.14 12.41 3.74
C GLN A 214 5.10 12.95 2.75
N ARG A 215 4.20 13.85 3.18
CA ARG A 215 3.19 14.43 2.28
C ARG A 215 3.81 15.38 1.26
N TYR A 216 4.84 16.12 1.64
CA TYR A 216 5.54 17.06 0.76
C TYR A 216 6.23 16.32 -0.39
N ASP A 217 6.88 15.20 -0.08
CA ASP A 217 7.50 14.32 -1.08
C ASP A 217 6.44 13.59 -1.92
N GLU A 218 5.41 13.04 -1.27
CA GLU A 218 4.30 12.36 -1.96
C GLU A 218 3.58 13.29 -2.95
N TYR A 219 3.29 14.54 -2.56
CA TYR A 219 2.61 15.51 -3.41
C TYR A 219 3.38 15.77 -4.71
N ARG A 220 4.70 15.99 -4.63
CA ARG A 220 5.52 16.22 -5.82
C ARG A 220 5.70 14.97 -6.66
N ASN A 221 6.04 13.85 -6.01
CA ASN A 221 6.37 12.62 -6.73
C ASN A 221 5.13 12.03 -7.41
N GLN A 222 3.99 12.04 -6.74
CA GLN A 222 2.75 11.47 -7.30
C GLN A 222 2.01 12.43 -8.22
N GLY A 223 2.26 13.74 -8.14
CA GLY A 223 1.61 14.71 -9.03
C GLY A 223 1.86 14.42 -10.51
N VAL A 224 3.08 13.99 -10.86
CA VAL A 224 3.43 13.60 -12.24
C VAL A 224 2.67 12.35 -12.68
N HIS A 225 2.55 11.34 -11.83
CA HIS A 225 1.82 10.11 -12.15
C HIS A 225 0.31 10.36 -12.30
N LEU A 226 -0.26 11.22 -11.44
CA LEU A 226 -1.67 11.57 -11.50
C LEU A 226 -2.01 12.37 -12.76
N ALA A 227 -1.12 13.25 -13.23
CA ALA A 227 -1.32 13.99 -14.47
C ALA A 227 -1.49 13.08 -15.70
N HIS A 228 -0.93 11.87 -15.66
CA HIS A 228 -1.04 10.87 -16.73
C HIS A 228 -2.10 9.79 -16.45
N ASN A 229 -2.72 9.79 -15.27
CA ASN A 229 -3.73 8.82 -14.89
C ASN A 229 -5.12 9.29 -15.36
N LYS A 230 -5.67 8.63 -16.38
CA LYS A 230 -6.97 9.01 -16.97
C LYS A 230 -8.16 8.59 -16.13
N ASP A 231 -7.98 7.65 -15.21
CA ASP A 231 -9.06 7.03 -14.41
C ASP A 231 -9.25 7.70 -13.06
N VAL A 232 -8.36 8.63 -12.70
CA VAL A 232 -8.35 9.31 -11.41
C VAL A 232 -8.39 10.81 -11.61
N VAL A 233 -9.14 11.50 -10.74
CA VAL A 233 -9.26 12.96 -10.73
C VAL A 233 -8.97 13.45 -9.32
N GLU A 234 -8.10 14.45 -9.19
CA GLU A 234 -7.94 15.19 -7.94
C GLU A 234 -9.01 16.29 -7.85
N LYS A 235 -9.68 16.38 -6.69
CA LYS A 235 -10.57 17.51 -6.39
C LYS A 235 -10.58 17.82 -4.90
N GLY A 236 -10.13 19.02 -4.55
CA GLY A 236 -10.26 19.58 -3.21
C GLY A 236 -9.39 18.90 -2.15
N GLY A 237 -8.26 18.32 -2.56
CA GLY A 237 -7.26 17.68 -1.73
C GLY A 237 -7.38 16.15 -1.65
N ILE A 238 -8.25 15.53 -2.43
CA ILE A 238 -8.49 14.08 -2.45
C ILE A 238 -8.65 13.55 -3.88
N LEU A 239 -8.43 12.25 -4.02
CA LEU A 239 -8.57 11.55 -5.28
C LEU A 239 -9.94 10.88 -5.42
N PHE A 240 -10.47 10.94 -6.63
CA PHE A 240 -11.70 10.28 -7.07
C PHE A 240 -11.37 9.34 -8.22
N ALA A 241 -11.93 8.14 -8.19
CA ALA A 241 -11.94 7.24 -9.34
C ALA A 241 -13.12 7.56 -10.25
N LYS A 242 -12.91 7.46 -11.56
CA LYS A 242 -13.98 7.41 -12.56
C LYS A 242 -14.53 5.99 -12.61
N VAL A 243 -15.79 5.83 -12.24
CA VAL A 243 -16.48 4.54 -12.22
C VAL A 243 -17.62 4.61 -13.22
N TRP A 244 -17.70 3.62 -14.11
CA TRP A 244 -18.83 3.51 -15.03
C TRP A 244 -20.07 3.07 -14.25
N ASP A 245 -21.14 3.87 -14.33
CA ASP A 245 -22.45 3.52 -13.82
C ASP A 245 -23.29 2.96 -14.96
N GLU A 246 -23.40 1.63 -15.03
CA GLU A 246 -24.18 0.94 -16.06
C GLU A 246 -25.66 1.37 -16.08
N LYS A 247 -26.22 1.72 -14.92
CA LYS A 247 -27.64 2.08 -14.82
C LYS A 247 -27.95 3.41 -15.49
N HIS A 248 -27.02 4.36 -15.45
CA HIS A 248 -27.21 5.71 -15.98
C HIS A 248 -26.30 6.00 -17.19
N GLU A 249 -25.59 5.00 -17.69
CA GLU A 249 -24.69 5.05 -18.85
C GLU A 249 -23.73 6.25 -18.82
N LYS A 250 -23.13 6.51 -17.65
CA LYS A 250 -22.22 7.64 -17.45
C LYS A 250 -21.11 7.30 -16.47
N PHE A 251 -20.02 8.05 -16.54
CA PHE A 251 -19.00 8.01 -15.50
C PHE A 251 -19.44 8.82 -14.28
N GLU A 252 -19.31 8.22 -13.11
CA GLU A 252 -19.42 8.88 -11.81
C GLU A 252 -18.05 9.00 -11.15
N LEU A 253 -17.86 10.08 -10.40
CA LEU A 253 -16.67 10.27 -9.58
C LEU A 253 -16.95 9.76 -8.17
N LYS A 254 -16.28 8.67 -7.79
CA LYS A 254 -16.33 8.15 -6.43
C LYS A 254 -15.03 8.44 -5.70
N PRO A 255 -15.05 9.03 -4.50
CA PRO A 255 -13.83 9.23 -3.72
C PRO A 255 -13.14 7.89 -3.47
N ILE A 256 -11.82 7.91 -3.37
CA ILE A 256 -11.02 6.71 -3.13
C ILE A 256 -10.74 6.60 -1.63
N THR A 257 -10.91 5.41 -1.04
CA THR A 257 -10.60 5.09 0.36
C THR A 257 -9.60 3.94 0.45
N GLY A 258 -9.15 3.58 1.65
CA GLY A 258 -8.28 2.40 1.84
C GLY A 258 -8.94 1.10 1.37
N ASP A 259 -8.14 0.24 0.76
CA ASP A 259 -8.41 -1.15 0.38
C ASP A 259 -8.04 -2.13 1.51
N HIS A 260 -8.30 -3.41 1.27
CA HIS A 260 -7.85 -4.51 2.14
C HIS A 260 -6.63 -5.17 1.51
N ASP A 261 -5.46 -4.87 2.06
CA ASP A 261 -4.21 -5.40 1.54
C ASP A 261 -4.03 -6.88 1.91
N LEU A 262 -4.09 -7.77 0.91
CA LEU A 262 -3.74 -9.17 1.12
C LEU A 262 -2.22 -9.32 1.33
N PHE A 263 -1.85 -9.97 2.42
CA PHE A 263 -0.47 -10.35 2.70
C PHE A 263 -0.16 -11.67 2.00
N ASP A 264 -0.95 -12.72 2.26
CA ASP A 264 -0.71 -14.06 1.75
C ASP A 264 -2.00 -14.90 1.75
N ILE A 265 -1.98 -16.00 1.01
CA ILE A 265 -2.99 -17.05 1.01
C ILE A 265 -2.26 -18.39 1.16
N ARG A 266 -2.68 -19.18 2.14
CA ARG A 266 -2.11 -20.48 2.49
C ARG A 266 -3.19 -21.55 2.50
N THR A 267 -2.78 -22.81 2.45
CA THR A 267 -3.71 -23.90 2.79
C THR A 267 -4.18 -23.71 4.24
N LYS A 268 -5.30 -24.31 4.61
CA LYS A 268 -5.81 -24.22 6.00
C LYS A 268 -4.77 -24.61 7.06
N ASP A 269 -3.83 -25.50 6.71
CA ASP A 269 -2.78 -26.02 7.60
C ASP A 269 -1.47 -25.19 7.50
N GLY A 270 -1.50 -24.03 6.84
CA GLY A 270 -0.35 -23.11 6.72
C GLY A 270 0.58 -23.38 5.54
N GLY A 271 0.33 -24.43 4.75
CA GLY A 271 1.14 -24.78 3.58
C GLY A 271 1.06 -23.75 2.45
N PRO A 272 2.08 -23.69 1.58
CA PRO A 272 2.06 -22.80 0.43
C PRO A 272 0.92 -23.16 -0.53
N VAL A 273 0.33 -22.12 -1.14
CA VAL A 273 -0.59 -22.23 -2.28
C VAL A 273 0.16 -21.71 -3.50
N ASP A 274 -0.05 -22.29 -4.69
CA ASP A 274 0.63 -21.80 -5.88
C ASP A 274 0.21 -20.35 -6.21
N PRO A 275 1.11 -19.52 -6.75
CA PRO A 275 0.82 -18.09 -6.94
C PRO A 275 -0.38 -17.79 -7.84
N ALA A 276 -0.60 -18.59 -8.89
CA ALA A 276 -1.72 -18.39 -9.81
C ALA A 276 -3.07 -18.63 -9.12
N THR A 277 -3.15 -19.64 -8.27
CA THR A 277 -4.33 -19.87 -7.41
C THR A 277 -4.54 -18.72 -6.43
N LYS A 278 -3.47 -18.18 -5.81
CA LYS A 278 -3.61 -17.00 -4.93
C LYS A 278 -4.17 -15.79 -5.68
N ASP A 279 -3.72 -15.55 -6.91
CA ASP A 279 -4.22 -14.46 -7.75
C ASP A 279 -5.70 -14.65 -8.12
N ALA A 280 -6.10 -15.86 -8.51
CA ALA A 280 -7.50 -16.18 -8.80
C ALA A 280 -8.41 -15.93 -7.57
N ILE A 281 -7.98 -16.36 -6.38
CA ILE A 281 -8.70 -16.10 -5.12
C ILE A 281 -8.74 -14.59 -4.81
N SER A 282 -7.63 -13.88 -5.02
CA SER A 282 -7.54 -12.42 -4.80
C SER A 282 -8.50 -11.66 -5.72
N GLN A 283 -8.64 -12.08 -6.97
CA GLN A 283 -9.61 -11.53 -7.93
C GLN A 283 -11.05 -11.76 -7.50
N GLU A 284 -11.38 -12.96 -6.98
CA GLU A 284 -12.72 -13.20 -6.39
C GLU A 284 -12.99 -12.27 -5.19
N MET A 285 -11.97 -11.97 -4.39
CA MET A 285 -12.07 -11.06 -3.24
C MET A 285 -12.16 -9.58 -3.60
N ALA A 286 -11.95 -9.21 -4.87
CA ALA A 286 -11.99 -7.80 -5.30
C ALA A 286 -13.35 -7.14 -5.01
N GLN A 287 -14.44 -7.91 -5.11
CA GLN A 287 -15.78 -7.45 -4.73
C GLN A 287 -15.93 -7.06 -3.26
N PHE A 288 -15.00 -7.49 -2.41
CA PHE A 288 -14.94 -7.18 -0.98
C PHE A 288 -13.84 -6.18 -0.63
N GLY A 289 -13.33 -5.43 -1.61
CA GLY A 289 -12.42 -4.30 -1.37
C GLY A 289 -10.94 -4.64 -1.35
N VAL A 290 -10.57 -5.85 -1.79
CA VAL A 290 -9.19 -6.17 -2.19
C VAL A 290 -8.91 -5.53 -3.55
N SER A 291 -7.74 -4.92 -3.73
CA SER A 291 -7.41 -4.25 -5.01
C SER A 291 -6.13 -4.74 -5.64
N HIS A 292 -5.33 -5.56 -4.96
CA HIS A 292 -4.05 -6.05 -5.45
C HIS A 292 -3.82 -7.52 -5.10
N ASP A 293 -2.86 -8.15 -5.77
CA ASP A 293 -2.42 -9.52 -5.47
C ASP A 293 -1.78 -9.61 -4.08
N CYS A 294 -1.66 -10.82 -3.54
CA CYS A 294 -0.98 -11.02 -2.26
C CYS A 294 0.44 -10.45 -2.29
N HIS A 295 0.84 -9.77 -1.20
CA HIS A 295 2.21 -9.28 -1.04
C HIS A 295 3.26 -10.37 -1.25
N MET A 296 2.98 -11.59 -0.78
CA MET A 296 3.87 -12.75 -0.92
C MET A 296 4.04 -13.26 -2.37
N ASN A 297 3.23 -12.77 -3.32
CA ASN A 297 3.42 -13.02 -4.76
C ASN A 297 4.30 -11.96 -5.44
N TRP A 298 4.71 -10.90 -4.72
CA TRP A 298 5.44 -9.79 -5.33
C TRP A 298 6.81 -10.24 -5.86
N ASN A 299 6.98 -10.09 -7.17
CA ASN A 299 8.21 -10.37 -7.89
C ASN A 299 8.89 -9.09 -8.34
N TYR A 300 10.13 -8.91 -7.90
CA TYR A 300 11.00 -7.80 -8.30
C TYR A 300 12.36 -8.29 -8.83
N ASP A 301 12.50 -9.59 -9.09
CA ASP A 301 13.77 -10.18 -9.57
C ASP A 301 14.15 -9.70 -10.98
N HIS A 302 13.18 -9.17 -11.73
CA HIS A 302 13.37 -8.58 -13.06
C HIS A 302 13.90 -7.14 -13.01
N LEU A 303 13.89 -6.48 -11.84
CA LEU A 303 14.33 -5.09 -11.72
C LEU A 303 15.86 -4.98 -11.83
N SER A 304 16.33 -3.85 -12.38
CA SER A 304 17.76 -3.60 -12.49
C SER A 304 18.42 -3.54 -11.12
N LYS A 305 19.58 -4.21 -11.01
CA LYS A 305 20.46 -4.13 -9.85
C LYS A 305 21.46 -2.98 -9.95
N GLU A 306 21.55 -2.32 -11.11
CA GLU A 306 22.39 -1.15 -11.31
C GLU A 306 21.77 0.10 -10.67
N VAL A 307 22.60 0.97 -10.10
CA VAL A 307 22.15 2.22 -9.49
C VAL A 307 22.03 3.30 -10.57
N PRO A 308 20.83 3.82 -10.87
CA PRO A 308 20.67 4.89 -11.85
C PRO A 308 21.39 6.17 -11.41
N LYS A 309 21.87 6.97 -12.38
CA LYS A 309 22.56 8.23 -12.09
C LYS A 309 21.68 9.15 -11.23
N GLY A 310 22.19 9.56 -10.08
CA GLY A 310 21.49 10.46 -9.15
C GLY A 310 20.55 9.75 -8.17
N GLN A 311 20.46 8.42 -8.22
CA GLN A 311 19.80 7.62 -7.18
C GLN A 311 20.84 7.04 -6.20
N LYS A 312 20.38 6.73 -4.99
CA LYS A 312 21.22 6.12 -3.95
C LYS A 312 21.32 4.60 -4.11
N ASP A 313 20.21 3.97 -4.50
CA ASP A 313 20.05 2.53 -4.57
C ASP A 313 19.42 2.14 -5.93
N SER A 314 19.58 0.88 -6.32
CA SER A 314 18.96 0.33 -7.53
C SER A 314 17.47 0.05 -7.33
N ASP A 315 16.71 -0.06 -8.42
CA ASP A 315 15.28 -0.37 -8.36
C ASP A 315 15.01 -1.72 -7.65
N PHE A 316 15.90 -2.70 -7.85
CA PHE A 316 15.88 -3.96 -7.12
C PHE A 316 16.07 -3.75 -5.62
N LYS A 317 17.10 -3.00 -5.20
CA LYS A 317 17.41 -2.77 -3.77
C LYS A 317 16.34 -1.94 -3.08
N ILE A 318 15.73 -0.97 -3.77
CA ILE A 318 14.57 -0.21 -3.28
C ILE A 318 13.39 -1.16 -3.04
N SER A 319 13.04 -2.00 -4.03
CA SER A 319 11.90 -2.92 -3.92
C SER A 319 12.11 -3.99 -2.85
N GLN A 320 13.33 -4.54 -2.77
CA GLN A 320 13.73 -5.46 -1.71
C GLN A 320 13.65 -4.81 -0.31
N GLY A 321 14.09 -3.56 -0.18
CA GLY A 321 13.98 -2.81 1.08
C GLY A 321 12.52 -2.61 1.51
N ILE A 322 11.62 -2.37 0.56
CA ILE A 322 10.17 -2.25 0.82
C ILE A 322 9.59 -3.59 1.25
N ASP A 323 9.89 -4.68 0.54
CA ASP A 323 9.48 -6.06 0.89
C ASP A 323 9.94 -6.41 2.32
N LYS A 324 11.24 -6.24 2.60
CA LYS A 324 11.81 -6.45 3.94
C LYS A 324 11.12 -5.61 5.02
N THR A 325 10.78 -4.36 4.72
CA THR A 325 10.07 -3.47 5.66
C THR A 325 8.66 -3.97 5.95
N ILE A 326 7.91 -4.38 4.94
CA ILE A 326 6.54 -4.86 5.10
C ILE A 326 6.54 -6.16 5.90
N LEU A 327 7.34 -7.16 5.47
CA LEU A 327 7.47 -8.43 6.18
C LEU A 327 7.91 -8.23 7.64
N GLY A 328 8.94 -7.40 7.87
CA GLY A 328 9.45 -7.11 9.21
C GLY A 328 8.43 -6.40 10.11
N SER A 329 7.57 -5.55 9.54
CA SER A 329 6.52 -4.86 10.30
C SER A 329 5.42 -5.79 10.83
N HIS A 330 5.29 -6.99 10.25
CA HIS A 330 4.30 -8.00 10.63
C HIS A 330 4.88 -9.12 11.50
N ARG A 331 6.10 -8.96 12.02
CA ARG A 331 6.68 -9.81 13.07
C ARG A 331 6.24 -9.35 14.45
N GLU A 332 6.24 -10.23 15.46
CA GLU A 332 5.87 -9.88 16.85
C GLU A 332 6.71 -8.70 17.38
N THR A 333 8.00 -8.67 17.03
CA THR A 333 8.90 -7.53 17.26
C THR A 333 9.37 -6.97 15.91
N ALA A 334 8.97 -5.75 15.59
CA ALA A 334 9.26 -5.03 14.34
C ALA A 334 10.48 -4.09 14.45
N GLY A 335 11.45 -4.44 15.31
CA GLY A 335 12.68 -3.67 15.56
C GLY A 335 12.73 -3.07 16.96
N THR A 336 13.42 -1.94 17.09
CA THR A 336 13.69 -1.27 18.38
C THR A 336 13.27 0.20 18.30
N ASN A 337 12.64 0.71 19.36
CA ASN A 337 12.34 2.12 19.52
C ASN A 337 13.61 2.94 19.80
N PRO A 338 13.59 4.29 19.65
CA PRO A 338 14.75 5.12 19.95
C PRO A 338 15.28 5.01 21.39
N ASP A 339 14.45 4.58 22.33
CA ASP A 339 14.79 4.35 23.73
C ASP A 339 15.37 2.95 24.01
N GLY A 340 15.58 2.13 22.97
CA GLY A 340 16.12 0.77 23.10
C GLY A 340 15.07 -0.30 23.41
N THR A 341 13.80 0.06 23.59
CA THR A 341 12.73 -0.92 23.86
C THR A 341 12.29 -1.65 22.58
N PRO A 342 11.85 -2.93 22.65
CA PRO A 342 11.29 -3.62 21.49
C PRO A 342 10.09 -2.86 20.92
N LYS A 343 10.12 -2.64 19.61
CA LYS A 343 9.00 -2.07 18.88
C LYS A 343 8.03 -3.18 18.52
N ALA A 344 6.81 -3.12 19.05
CA ALA A 344 5.76 -4.06 18.68
C ALA A 344 5.46 -3.97 17.16
N GLY A 345 5.28 -5.11 16.51
CA GLY A 345 4.78 -5.15 15.14
C GLY A 345 3.26 -5.05 15.06
N GLU A 346 2.77 -5.16 13.82
CA GLU A 346 1.35 -5.16 13.50
C GLU A 346 0.92 -6.58 13.07
N PRO A 347 0.05 -7.27 13.79
CA PRO A 347 -0.31 -8.64 13.44
C PRO A 347 -1.18 -8.67 12.19
N LEU A 348 -1.07 -9.74 11.42
CA LEU A 348 -1.94 -10.05 10.29
C LEU A 348 -3.27 -10.59 10.80
N ILE A 349 -4.37 -10.24 10.14
CA ILE A 349 -5.69 -10.80 10.39
C ILE A 349 -5.78 -12.12 9.62
N THR A 350 -6.19 -13.20 10.28
CA THR A 350 -6.41 -14.49 9.62
C THR A 350 -7.90 -14.73 9.40
N ILE A 351 -8.28 -14.95 8.15
CA ILE A 351 -9.62 -15.36 7.72
C ILE A 351 -9.49 -16.78 7.18
N SER A 352 -9.87 -17.77 7.99
CA SER A 352 -9.56 -19.19 7.75
C SER A 352 -10.81 -20.01 7.49
N ALA A 353 -10.76 -20.91 6.52
CA ALA A 353 -11.88 -21.78 6.18
C ALA A 353 -12.46 -22.49 7.42
N ASN A 354 -13.75 -22.25 7.69
CA ASN A 354 -14.51 -22.86 8.79
C ASN A 354 -13.97 -22.61 10.21
N GLU A 355 -13.15 -21.58 10.40
CA GLU A 355 -12.63 -21.17 11.71
C GLU A 355 -13.02 -19.73 12.04
N PRO A 356 -13.11 -19.36 13.33
CA PRO A 356 -13.24 -17.97 13.72
C PRO A 356 -12.04 -17.15 13.24
N MET A 357 -12.29 -15.90 12.88
CA MET A 357 -11.24 -14.94 12.56
C MET A 357 -10.20 -14.86 13.69
N GLY A 358 -8.93 -14.87 13.33
CA GLY A 358 -7.80 -14.83 14.25
C GLY A 358 -6.77 -13.82 13.82
N ALA A 359 -5.57 -13.98 14.35
CA ALA A 359 -4.42 -13.19 13.96
C ALA A 359 -3.14 -14.04 13.94
N ALA A 360 -2.16 -13.60 13.17
CA ALA A 360 -0.86 -14.24 13.06
C ALA A 360 0.27 -13.21 12.95
N TRP A 361 1.44 -13.62 13.44
CA TRP A 361 2.71 -12.97 13.18
C TRP A 361 3.40 -13.67 12.02
N PHE A 362 4.02 -12.89 11.14
CA PHE A 362 4.99 -13.41 10.19
C PHE A 362 6.26 -13.83 10.95
N ASP A 363 6.76 -15.02 10.66
CA ASP A 363 7.99 -15.60 11.22
C ASP A 363 8.90 -16.20 10.13
N GLY A 364 8.49 -16.10 8.86
CA GLY A 364 9.29 -16.54 7.71
C GLY A 364 10.48 -15.63 7.43
N ASP A 365 11.39 -16.09 6.58
CA ASP A 365 12.66 -15.41 6.30
C ASP A 365 12.45 -14.01 5.67
N LEU A 366 13.27 -13.05 6.10
CA LEU A 366 13.33 -11.73 5.46
C LEU A 366 14.28 -11.79 4.27
N PRO A 367 14.03 -11.05 3.18
CA PRO A 367 14.98 -10.90 2.09
C PRO A 367 16.33 -10.43 2.64
N GLU A 368 17.39 -11.20 2.35
CA GLU A 368 18.77 -10.83 2.68
C GLU A 368 19.15 -9.58 1.87
N GLY A 369 19.77 -8.60 2.53
CA GLY A 369 20.42 -7.49 1.86
C GLY A 369 21.90 -7.80 1.79
N ASP A 370 22.51 -7.66 0.62
CA ASP A 370 23.96 -7.46 0.54
C ASP A 370 24.23 -6.10 1.22
N ASP A 371 24.56 -6.16 2.52
CA ASP A 371 25.01 -5.02 3.33
C ASP A 371 26.39 -4.55 2.87
#